data_AF-A0A2N7Y7S2-F1
#
_entry.id   AF-A0A2N7Y7S2-F1
#
_cell.length_a   1.000
_cell.length_b   1.000
_cell.length_c   1.000
_cell.angle_alpha   90.00
_cell.angle_beta   90.00
_cell.angle_gamma   90.00
#
_symmetry.space_group_name_H-M   'P 1'
#
loop_
_entity.id
_entity.type
_entity.pdbx_description
1 polymer ?
#
loop_
_entity_poly.entity_id
_entity_poly.type
_entity_poly.pdbx_seq_one_letter_code
_entity_poly.pdbx_strand_id
1 'polypeptide(L)'
;DSIELSRRFALAGVDLVDASSGGNSSAPIPVAPGYQADLAARVRAEADVPTATVGMIWTGELAEDLLNKGCADAVMVGRAALRDT
;
A
#
# COMPACT_ATOMS: atom_id res chain seq x y z
N ASP A 1 -11.85 -0.94 10.11
CA ASP A 1 -10.86 -0.81 11.20
C ASP A 1 -9.62 -0.06 10.77
N SER A 2 -8.82 -0.57 9.81
CA SER A 2 -7.57 0.10 9.40
C SER A 2 -7.74 1.55 8.96
N ILE A 3 -8.80 1.89 8.22
CA ILE A 3 -9.11 3.28 7.81
C ILE A 3 -9.28 4.20 9.02
N GLU A 4 -10.06 3.78 10.02
CA GLU A 4 -10.30 4.58 11.23
C GLU A 4 -9.01 4.74 12.04
N LEU A 5 -8.20 3.68 12.12
CA LEU A 5 -6.90 3.76 12.78
C LEU A 5 -5.96 4.72 12.04
N SER A 6 -5.88 4.63 10.71
CA SER A 6 -5.10 5.53 9.87
C SER A 6 -5.50 6.99 10.06
N ARG A 7 -6.80 7.29 10.15
CA ARG A 7 -7.29 8.64 10.43
C ARG A 7 -6.81 9.16 11.79
N ARG A 8 -6.87 8.32 12.83
CA ARG A 8 -6.37 8.69 14.16
C ARG A 8 -4.86 8.91 14.18
N PHE A 9 -4.13 8.10 13.43
CA PHE A 9 -2.69 8.25 13.30
C PHE A 9 -2.30 9.52 12.54
N ALA A 10 -3.02 9.87 11.48
CA ALA A 10 -2.84 11.14 10.78
C ALA A 10 -3.06 12.33 11.74
N LEU A 11 -4.14 12.31 12.55
CA LEU A 11 -4.38 13.32 13.59
C LEU A 11 -3.29 13.36 14.68
N ALA A 12 -2.58 12.26 14.90
CA ALA A 12 -1.46 12.17 15.83
C ALA A 12 -0.11 12.56 15.21
N GLY A 13 -0.08 12.96 13.93
CA GLY A 13 1.12 13.42 13.24
C GLY A 13 1.84 12.37 12.39
N VAL A 14 1.17 11.29 11.99
CA VAL A 14 1.71 10.37 10.97
C VAL A 14 1.59 11.03 9.59
N ASP A 15 2.72 11.15 8.89
CA ASP A 15 2.78 11.78 7.57
C ASP A 15 2.38 10.84 6.42
N LEU A 16 2.54 9.52 6.62
CA LEU A 16 2.26 8.52 5.60
C LEU A 16 1.90 7.17 6.22
N VAL A 17 0.92 6.48 5.63
CA VAL A 17 0.57 5.10 5.99
C VAL A 17 1.05 4.12 4.92
N ASP A 18 1.91 3.17 5.27
CA ASP A 18 2.25 2.04 4.41
C ASP A 18 1.19 0.93 4.57
N ALA A 19 0.31 0.79 3.56
CA ALA A 19 -0.86 -0.07 3.64
C ALA A 19 -0.56 -1.49 3.11
N SER A 20 -0.64 -2.46 4.02
CA SER A 20 -0.59 -3.90 3.72
C SER A 20 -1.86 -4.62 4.21
N SER A 21 -1.87 -5.95 4.15
CA SER A 21 -2.98 -6.82 4.54
C SER A 21 -2.72 -7.67 5.79
N GLY A 22 -1.61 -7.42 6.50
CA GLY A 22 -1.27 -8.12 7.74
C GLY A 22 -0.51 -9.43 7.52
N GLY A 23 -0.97 -10.52 8.16
CA GLY A 23 -0.24 -11.80 8.25
C GLY A 23 -0.30 -12.47 9.63
N ASN A 24 -1.14 -11.94 10.54
CA ASN A 24 -1.24 -12.38 11.94
C ASN A 24 -2.07 -13.66 12.14
N SER A 25 -2.71 -14.17 11.09
CA SER A 25 -3.49 -15.41 11.12
C SER A 25 -3.53 -16.04 9.73
N SER A 26 -3.74 -17.35 9.66
CA SER A 26 -3.93 -18.06 8.39
C SER A 26 -5.19 -17.58 7.69
N ALA A 27 -5.06 -17.14 6.45
CA ALA A 27 -6.15 -16.72 5.59
C ALA A 27 -5.81 -17.01 4.12
N PRO A 28 -6.80 -17.29 3.25
CA PRO A 28 -6.57 -17.33 1.81
C PRO A 28 -6.27 -15.92 1.30
N ILE A 29 -5.10 -15.72 0.69
CA ILE A 29 -4.67 -14.43 0.13
C ILE A 29 -4.59 -14.56 -1.39
N PRO A 30 -5.33 -13.74 -2.16
CA PRO A 30 -5.28 -13.76 -3.62
C PRO A 30 -4.03 -13.02 -4.12
N VAL A 31 -2.86 -13.66 -3.99
CA VAL A 31 -1.58 -13.06 -4.37
C VAL A 31 -1.51 -12.86 -5.88
N ALA A 32 -1.33 -11.61 -6.30
CA ALA A 32 -1.21 -11.17 -7.69
C ALA A 32 -0.36 -9.87 -7.76
N PRO A 33 0.11 -9.42 -8.94
CA PRO A 33 0.77 -8.12 -9.07
C PRO A 33 -0.10 -6.99 -8.51
N GLY A 34 0.44 -6.19 -7.58
CA GLY A 34 -0.28 -5.04 -7.00
C GLY A 34 -1.48 -5.40 -6.12
N TYR A 35 -1.61 -6.65 -5.63
CA TYR A 35 -2.82 -7.14 -4.96
C TYR A 35 -3.28 -6.39 -3.70
N GLN A 36 -2.46 -5.49 -3.13
CA GLN A 36 -2.84 -4.65 -1.99
C GLN A 36 -3.15 -3.20 -2.39
N ALA A 37 -3.01 -2.84 -3.67
CA ALA A 37 -3.23 -1.48 -4.15
C ALA A 37 -4.65 -0.97 -3.91
N ASP A 38 -5.67 -1.80 -4.06
CA ASP A 38 -7.06 -1.40 -3.78
C ASP A 38 -7.27 -1.14 -2.28
N LEU A 39 -6.57 -1.86 -1.40
CA LEU A 39 -6.62 -1.60 0.04
C LEU A 39 -5.94 -0.27 0.38
N ALA A 40 -4.77 -0.01 -0.21
CA ALA A 40 -4.08 1.27 -0.08
C ALA A 40 -4.93 2.44 -0.60
N ALA A 41 -5.56 2.28 -1.77
CA ALA A 41 -6.43 3.29 -2.38
C ALA A 41 -7.59 3.67 -1.45
N ARG A 42 -8.20 2.67 -0.78
CA ARG A 42 -9.26 2.90 0.19
C ARG A 42 -8.77 3.60 1.45
N VAL A 43 -7.61 3.23 1.98
CA VAL A 43 -7.02 3.93 3.13
C VAL A 43 -6.76 5.39 2.76
N ARG A 44 -6.13 5.65 1.61
CA ARG A 44 -5.87 6.99 1.10
C ARG A 44 -7.15 7.84 0.99
N ALA A 45 -8.16 7.31 0.30
CA ALA A 45 -9.39 8.04 0.01
C ALA A 45 -10.28 8.25 1.25
N GLU A 46 -10.37 7.25 2.13
CA GLU A 46 -11.31 7.28 3.25
C GLU A 46 -10.68 7.85 4.54
N ALA A 47 -9.37 7.70 4.74
CA ALA A 47 -8.66 8.23 5.92
C ALA A 47 -8.03 9.60 5.71
N ASP A 48 -7.98 10.11 4.47
CA ASP A 48 -7.41 11.41 4.09
C ASP A 48 -5.96 11.59 4.58
N VAL A 49 -5.12 10.58 4.30
CA VAL A 49 -3.71 10.55 4.67
C VAL A 49 -2.87 10.02 3.51
N PRO A 50 -1.69 10.59 3.23
CA PRO A 50 -0.78 10.05 2.23
C PRO A 50 -0.52 8.56 2.49
N THR A 51 -0.57 7.76 1.44
CA THR A 51 -0.53 6.30 1.58
C THR A 51 0.48 5.70 0.61
N ALA A 52 1.29 4.75 1.09
CA ALA A 52 2.09 3.89 0.23
C ALA A 52 1.41 2.53 0.02
N THR A 53 1.67 1.90 -1.12
CA THR A 53 1.25 0.53 -1.40
C THR A 53 2.43 -0.43 -1.52
N VAL A 54 2.19 -1.68 -1.13
CA VAL A 54 3.08 -2.84 -1.24
C VAL A 54 2.40 -3.97 -2.00
N GLY A 55 3.17 -4.97 -2.41
CA GLY A 55 2.62 -6.28 -2.78
C GLY A 55 2.83 -6.67 -4.23
N MET A 56 3.83 -7.54 -4.44
CA MET A 56 4.19 -8.07 -5.76
C MET A 56 4.41 -6.97 -6.82
N ILE A 57 5.04 -5.86 -6.44
CA ILE A 57 5.43 -4.79 -7.36
C ILE A 57 6.89 -4.99 -7.72
N TRP A 58 7.18 -5.23 -9.00
CA TRP A 58 8.51 -5.64 -9.45
C TRP A 58 9.01 -4.95 -10.73
N THR A 59 8.19 -4.14 -11.39
CA THR A 59 8.65 -3.27 -12.50
C THR A 59 8.29 -1.81 -12.24
N GLY A 60 9.03 -0.90 -12.89
CA GLY A 60 8.73 0.52 -12.88
C GLY A 60 7.37 0.83 -13.52
N GLU A 61 7.01 0.14 -14.60
CA GLU A 61 5.72 0.33 -15.28
C GLU A 61 4.54 -0.01 -14.37
N LEU A 62 4.63 -1.11 -13.60
CA LEU A 62 3.58 -1.45 -12.63
C LEU A 62 3.51 -0.41 -11.50
N ALA A 63 4.64 0.08 -11.00
CA ALA A 63 4.66 1.13 -9.98
C ALA A 63 4.01 2.43 -10.51
N GLU A 64 4.40 2.86 -11.71
CA GLU A 64 3.89 4.05 -12.38
C GLU A 64 2.38 3.94 -12.66
N ASP A 65 1.91 2.78 -13.11
CA ASP A 65 0.49 2.49 -13.31
C ASP A 65 -0.32 2.68 -12.02
N LEU A 66 0.20 2.22 -10.88
CA LEU A 66 -0.46 2.32 -9.58
C LEU A 66 -0.53 3.77 -9.09
N LEU A 67 0.53 4.55 -9.31
CA LEU A 67 0.56 5.98 -9.00
C LEU A 67 -0.44 6.75 -9.88
N ASN A 68 -0.43 6.51 -11.19
CA ASN A 68 -1.32 7.17 -12.15
C ASN A 68 -2.80 6.83 -11.91
N LYS A 69 -3.11 5.63 -11.42
CA LYS A 69 -4.46 5.22 -11.00
C LYS A 69 -4.89 5.84 -9.67
N GLY A 70 -4.00 6.55 -8.97
CA GLY A 70 -4.27 7.15 -7.66
C GLY A 70 -4.39 6.13 -6.54
N CYS A 71 -3.83 4.92 -6.72
CA CYS A 71 -3.90 3.87 -5.71
C CYS A 71 -3.05 4.18 -4.47
N ALA A 72 -2.00 4.99 -4.62
CA ALA A 72 -1.09 5.39 -3.56
C ALA A 72 -0.31 6.66 -3.97
N ASP A 73 0.28 7.34 -3.00
CA ASP A 73 1.20 8.47 -3.19
C ASP A 73 2.67 8.00 -3.26
N ALA A 74 2.94 6.77 -2.82
CA ALA A 74 4.24 6.11 -2.93
C ALA A 74 4.11 4.60 -3.16
N VAL A 75 5.16 3.99 -3.70
CA VAL A 75 5.24 2.55 -3.95
C VAL A 75 6.45 1.96 -3.24
N MET A 76 6.22 0.94 -2.42
CA MET A 76 7.27 0.24 -1.69
C MET A 76 7.68 -1.04 -2.43
N VAL A 77 8.92 -1.08 -2.91
CA VAL A 77 9.49 -2.20 -3.65
C VAL A 77 10.36 -3.05 -2.73
N GLY A 78 9.95 -4.31 -2.50
CA GLY A 78 10.68 -5.25 -1.63
C GLY A 78 11.60 -6.19 -2.41
N ARG A 79 11.14 -7.43 -2.65
CA ARG A 79 11.95 -8.51 -3.26
C ARG A 79 12.62 -8.15 -4.60
N ALA A 80 12.05 -7.25 -5.39
CA ALA A 80 12.68 -6.83 -6.64
C ALA A 80 13.95 -6.00 -6.39
N ALA A 81 13.93 -5.10 -5.40
CA ALA A 81 15.10 -4.30 -5.00
C ALA A 81 16.23 -5.17 -4.41
N LEU A 82 15.94 -6.36 -3.89
CA LEU A 82 16.97 -7.30 -3.41
C LEU A 82 17.65 -8.09 -4.54
N ARG A 83 17.03 -8.15 -5.73
CA ARG A 83 17.58 -8.91 -6.87
C ARG A 83 18.58 -8.09 -7.68
N ASP A 84 18.44 -6.78 -7.67
CA ASP A 84 19.20 -5.84 -8.48
C ASP A 84 19.52 -4.60 -7.63
N THR A 85 20.72 -4.60 -7.02
CA THR A 85 21.22 -3.59 -6.07
C THR A 85 22.44 -2.87 -6.60
#